data_AF-A0A9E8TNS8-F1
#
_entry.id   AF-A0A9E8TNS8-F1
#
_cell.length_a   1.000
_cell.length_b   1.000
_cell.length_c   1.000
_cell.angle_alpha   90.00
_cell.angle_beta   90.00
_cell.angle_gamma   90.00
#
_symmetry.space_group_name_H-M   'P 1'
#
loop_
_entity.id
_entity.type
_entity.pdbx_description
1 polymer ?
#
loop_
_entity_poly.entity_id
_entity_poly.type
_entity_poly.pdbx_seq_one_letter_code
_entity_poly.pdbx_strand_id
1 'polypeptide(L)'
;MTALQGIDVAAELRQVTEHWTPRVVGQVNDQYVKVAKLLGELVWHAHDAEDEMFLVVSGTLRIQLPDDHEVLLTSGQFHVVPRGVPHNPVADDEVEIVLIETTTTAHTGDVVVDRTVPVDRQVGDFR
;
A
#
# COMPACT_ATOMS: atom_id res chain seq x y z
N MET A 1 10.80 -17.34 -21.90
CA MET A 1 11.83 -16.83 -20.97
C MET A 1 11.32 -15.50 -20.46
N THR A 2 11.13 -15.37 -19.16
CA THR A 2 10.80 -14.08 -18.55
C THR A 2 11.97 -13.12 -18.77
N ALA A 3 11.71 -11.94 -19.32
CA ALA A 3 12.75 -10.95 -19.55
C ALA A 3 13.22 -10.41 -18.19
N LEU A 4 14.52 -10.50 -17.90
CA LEU A 4 15.12 -9.90 -16.70
C LEU A 4 15.25 -8.38 -16.90
N GLN A 5 14.15 -7.67 -16.66
CA GLN A 5 14.07 -6.21 -16.77
C GLN A 5 13.75 -5.59 -15.42
N GLY A 6 14.20 -4.35 -15.21
CA GLY A 6 13.81 -3.58 -14.04
C GLY A 6 12.35 -3.14 -14.14
N ILE A 7 11.68 -3.01 -13.00
CA ILE A 7 10.34 -2.43 -12.89
C ILE A 7 10.51 -0.92 -12.70
N ASP A 8 9.93 -0.12 -13.60
CA ASP A 8 9.84 1.34 -13.43
C ASP A 8 8.60 1.66 -12.59
N VAL A 9 8.81 1.95 -11.30
CA VAL A 9 7.73 2.29 -10.35
C VAL A 9 6.88 3.45 -10.86
N ALA A 10 7.48 4.46 -11.51
CA ALA A 10 6.73 5.58 -12.06
C ALA A 10 5.86 5.15 -13.26
N ALA A 11 6.32 4.19 -14.07
CA ALA A 11 5.50 3.61 -15.13
C ALA A 11 4.33 2.77 -14.61
N GLU A 12 4.54 2.03 -13.52
CA GLU A 12 3.47 1.25 -12.89
C GLU A 12 2.43 2.15 -12.21
N LEU A 13 2.86 3.22 -11.53
CA LEU A 13 1.96 4.22 -10.94
C LEU A 13 1.13 4.96 -11.99
N ARG A 14 1.68 5.23 -13.18
CA ARG A 14 0.90 5.80 -14.31
C ARG A 14 -0.26 4.92 -14.76
N GLN A 15 -0.17 3.61 -14.53
CA GLN A 15 -1.25 2.66 -14.85
C GLN A 15 -2.31 2.56 -13.75
N VAL A 16 -2.05 3.09 -12.55
CA VAL A 16 -3.03 3.17 -11.47
C VAL A 16 -3.94 4.37 -11.71
N THR A 17 -5.20 4.10 -12.07
CA THR A 17 -6.21 5.12 -12.38
C THR A 17 -7.25 5.32 -11.28
N GLU A 18 -7.37 4.39 -10.33
CA GLU A 18 -8.31 4.44 -9.22
C GLU A 18 -7.57 4.55 -7.89
N HIS A 19 -8.04 5.43 -7.00
CA HIS A 19 -7.45 5.55 -5.66
C HIS A 19 -7.82 4.36 -4.78
N TRP A 20 -6.92 4.01 -3.85
CA TRP A 20 -7.10 2.90 -2.90
C TRP A 20 -7.32 1.55 -3.59
N THR A 21 -6.76 1.40 -4.79
CA THR A 21 -6.76 0.14 -5.54
C THR A 21 -5.31 -0.27 -5.75
N PRO A 22 -4.68 -0.93 -4.76
CA PRO A 22 -3.28 -1.34 -4.88
C PRO A 22 -3.12 -2.37 -5.99
N ARG A 23 -2.02 -2.25 -6.73
CA ARG A 23 -1.66 -3.15 -7.82
C ARG A 23 -0.32 -3.81 -7.52
N VAL A 24 -0.28 -5.13 -7.53
CA VAL A 24 0.96 -5.89 -7.35
C VAL A 24 1.81 -5.76 -8.61
N VAL A 25 3.07 -5.40 -8.43
CA VAL A 25 4.05 -5.19 -9.52
C VAL A 25 5.25 -6.12 -9.41
N GLY A 26 5.43 -6.79 -8.27
CA GLY A 26 6.52 -7.72 -8.04
C GLY A 26 6.29 -8.60 -6.82
N GLN A 27 7.11 -9.63 -6.69
CA GLN A 27 7.09 -10.53 -5.55
C GLN A 27 8.51 -10.86 -5.11
N VAL A 28 8.78 -10.72 -3.81
CA VAL A 28 10.04 -11.13 -3.16
C VAL A 28 9.69 -12.20 -2.15
N ASN A 29 10.01 -13.47 -2.45
CA ASN A 29 9.59 -14.62 -1.64
C ASN A 29 8.07 -14.62 -1.38
N ASP A 30 7.65 -14.44 -0.14
CA ASP A 30 6.28 -14.38 0.36
C ASP A 30 5.76 -12.94 0.56
N GLN A 31 6.47 -11.94 0.01
CA GLN A 31 6.11 -10.53 0.07
C GLN A 31 5.73 -10.02 -1.32
N TYR A 32 4.63 -9.27 -1.41
CA TYR A 32 4.30 -8.49 -2.59
C TYR A 32 4.93 -7.11 -2.52
N VAL A 33 5.35 -6.61 -3.68
CA VAL A 33 5.62 -5.20 -3.91
C VAL A 33 4.44 -4.65 -4.68
N LYS A 34 3.73 -3.67 -4.10
CA LYS A 34 2.55 -3.06 -4.72
C LYS A 34 2.77 -1.57 -4.93
N VAL A 35 2.04 -1.01 -5.89
CA VAL A 35 1.92 0.45 -6.09
C VAL A 35 0.47 0.86 -5.88
N ALA A 36 0.26 2.04 -5.30
CA ALA A 36 -1.07 2.59 -5.09
C ALA A 36 -1.05 4.13 -5.16
N LYS A 37 -2.21 4.70 -5.44
CA LYS A 37 -2.50 6.13 -5.28
C LYS A 37 -3.54 6.30 -4.20
N LEU A 38 -3.29 7.18 -3.23
CA LEU A 38 -4.23 7.43 -2.14
C LEU A 38 -4.71 8.89 -2.21
N LEU A 39 -5.97 9.11 -1.84
CA LEU A 39 -6.58 10.43 -1.70
C LEU A 39 -7.73 10.36 -0.69
N GLY A 40 -7.77 11.30 0.25
CA GLY A 40 -8.67 11.30 1.39
C GLY A 40 -8.31 10.21 2.40
N GLU A 41 -9.34 9.52 2.90
CA GLU A 41 -9.23 8.44 3.87
C GLU A 41 -9.99 7.21 3.37
N LEU A 42 -9.56 6.02 3.79
CA LEU A 42 -10.27 4.77 3.53
C LEU A 42 -11.01 4.28 4.77
N VAL A 43 -10.28 3.75 5.74
CA VAL A 43 -10.82 3.21 6.99
C VAL A 43 -9.68 2.89 7.96
N TRP A 44 -9.94 3.02 9.26
CA TRP A 44 -9.09 2.43 10.30
C TRP A 44 -9.12 0.90 10.19
N HIS A 45 -7.94 0.28 10.19
CA HIS A 45 -7.80 -1.17 10.12
C HIS A 45 -6.49 -1.64 10.78
N ALA A 46 -6.33 -2.95 10.87
CA ALA A 46 -5.11 -3.60 11.37
C ALA A 46 -4.89 -4.92 10.61
N HIS A 47 -3.64 -5.37 10.59
CA HIS A 47 -3.27 -6.71 10.10
C HIS A 47 -2.68 -7.50 11.26
N ASP A 48 -3.43 -8.45 11.83
CA ASP A 48 -3.04 -9.14 13.07
C ASP A 48 -1.75 -9.97 12.93
N ALA A 49 -1.48 -10.48 11.73
CA ALA A 49 -0.39 -11.42 11.48
C ALA A 49 0.82 -10.82 10.76
N GLU A 50 0.69 -9.62 10.19
CA GLU A 50 1.57 -9.14 9.12
C GLU A 50 1.96 -7.69 9.34
N ASP A 51 3.23 -7.38 9.13
CA ASP A 51 3.69 -6.01 9.07
C ASP A 51 3.35 -5.42 7.69
N GLU A 52 3.15 -4.12 7.62
CA GLU A 52 2.89 -3.39 6.37
C GLU A 52 3.84 -2.20 6.25
N MET A 53 4.51 -2.08 5.11
CA MET A 53 5.41 -0.96 4.84
C MET A 53 4.79 0.01 3.83
N PHE A 54 4.82 1.29 4.17
CA PHE A 54 4.44 2.40 3.30
C PHE A 54 5.70 3.18 2.90
N LEU A 55 6.02 3.25 1.61
CA LEU A 55 7.06 4.12 1.05
C LEU A 55 6.41 5.19 0.17
N VAL A 56 6.61 6.47 0.48
CA VAL A 56 6.09 7.57 -0.34
C VAL A 56 7.00 7.82 -1.53
N VAL A 57 6.44 7.76 -2.74
CA VAL A 57 7.11 8.12 -4.00
C VAL A 57 6.93 9.60 -4.28
N SER A 58 5.69 10.09 -4.26
CA SER A 58 5.34 11.50 -4.47
C SER A 58 4.18 11.91 -3.56
N GLY A 59 4.16 13.18 -3.13
CA GLY A 59 3.13 13.72 -2.23
C GLY A 59 3.49 13.61 -0.74
N THR A 60 2.48 13.61 0.11
CA THR A 60 2.62 13.49 1.57
C THR A 60 1.55 12.55 2.10
N LEU A 61 1.98 11.57 2.91
CA LEU A 61 1.10 10.61 3.58
C LEU A 61 1.16 10.84 5.08
N ARG A 62 0.00 10.90 5.73
CA ARG A 62 -0.11 10.89 7.19
C ARG A 62 -0.69 9.56 7.62
N ILE A 63 0.03 8.83 8.47
CA ILE A 63 -0.45 7.56 9.04
C ILE A 63 -0.86 7.86 10.48
N GLN A 64 -2.16 7.81 10.73
CA GLN A 64 -2.70 7.94 12.08
C GLN A 64 -2.56 6.62 12.81
N LEU A 65 -2.20 6.71 14.09
CA LEU A 65 -1.93 5.61 15.00
C LEU A 65 -2.73 5.83 16.31
N PRO A 66 -2.81 4.82 17.20
CA PRO A 66 -3.51 4.97 18.47
C PRO A 66 -2.93 6.07 19.35
N ASP A 67 -3.73 6.54 20.31
CA ASP A 67 -3.34 7.58 21.28
C ASP A 67 -2.92 8.91 20.64
N ASP A 68 -3.60 9.31 19.56
CA ASP A 68 -3.37 10.56 18.80
C ASP A 68 -1.94 10.70 18.22
N HIS A 69 -1.23 9.58 18.05
CA HIS A 69 0.06 9.58 17.37
C HIS A 69 -0.11 9.61 15.85
N GLU A 70 0.81 10.28 15.16
CA GLU A 70 0.82 10.34 13.72
C GLU A 70 2.26 10.27 13.18
N VAL A 71 2.42 9.59 12.05
CA VAL A 71 3.66 9.59 11.27
C VAL A 71 3.41 10.33 9.96
N LEU A 72 4.16 11.40 9.71
CA LEU A 72 4.12 12.13 8.46
C LEU A 72 5.28 11.68 7.56
N LEU A 73 4.94 11.22 6.36
CA LEU A 73 5.90 10.78 5.35
C LEU A 73 5.83 11.67 4.12
N THR A 74 6.99 12.02 3.60
CA THR A 74 7.18 12.72 2.32
C THR A 74 8.04 11.86 1.39
N SER A 75 8.16 12.26 0.12
CA SER A 75 8.91 11.52 -0.90
C SER A 75 10.25 10.96 -0.42
N GLY A 76 10.43 9.65 -0.63
CA GLY A 76 11.62 8.89 -0.26
C GLY A 76 11.65 8.41 1.19
N GLN A 77 10.64 8.73 2.00
CA GLN A 77 10.51 8.25 3.37
C GLN A 77 9.57 7.05 3.43
N PHE A 78 9.85 6.13 4.36
CA PHE A 78 8.98 5.00 4.62
C PHE A 78 8.70 4.82 6.11
N HIS A 79 7.59 4.16 6.41
CA HIS A 79 7.25 3.66 7.73
C HIS A 79 6.80 2.20 7.63
N VAL A 80 7.10 1.41 8.65
CA VAL A 80 6.60 0.04 8.79
C VAL A 80 5.62 0.06 9.95
N VAL A 81 4.34 -0.20 9.67
CA VAL A 81 3.34 -0.42 10.69
C VAL A 81 3.49 -1.87 11.18
N PRO A 82 3.81 -2.08 12.47
CA PRO A 82 3.94 -3.43 13.00
C PRO A 82 2.59 -4.15 13.00
N ARG A 83 2.61 -5.47 12.82
CA ARG A 83 1.42 -6.32 12.92
C ARG A 83 0.61 -6.06 14.20
N GLY A 84 -0.71 -6.11 14.05
CA GLY A 84 -1.68 -5.89 15.11
C GLY A 84 -1.80 -4.44 15.57
N VAL A 85 -1.08 -3.48 14.96
CA VAL A 85 -1.23 -2.05 15.26
C VAL A 85 -2.34 -1.46 14.40
N PRO A 86 -3.44 -0.96 15.00
CA PRO A 86 -4.47 -0.24 14.26
C PRO A 86 -3.90 1.04 13.66
N HIS A 87 -4.23 1.34 12.41
CA HIS A 87 -3.75 2.51 11.72
C HIS A 87 -4.76 3.01 10.67
N ASN A 88 -4.61 4.27 10.28
CA ASN A 88 -5.41 4.90 9.21
C ASN A 88 -4.50 5.78 8.34
N PRO A 89 -4.19 5.36 7.11
CA PRO A 89 -3.50 6.22 6.16
C PRO A 89 -4.45 7.34 5.69
N VAL A 90 -3.95 8.57 5.66
CA VAL A 90 -4.69 9.78 5.28
C VAL A 90 -3.84 10.60 4.31
N ALA A 91 -4.45 10.99 3.19
CA ALA A 91 -3.82 11.75 2.13
C ALA A 91 -4.66 12.99 1.79
N ASP A 92 -4.27 14.16 2.30
CA ASP A 92 -5.01 15.42 2.07
C ASP A 92 -4.99 15.84 0.59
N ASP A 93 -3.89 15.53 -0.10
CA ASP A 93 -3.70 15.61 -1.56
C ASP A 93 -3.35 14.21 -2.10
N GLU A 94 -3.39 14.00 -3.42
CA GLU A 94 -3.01 12.71 -4.01
C GLU A 94 -1.55 12.37 -3.66
N VAL A 95 -1.35 11.15 -3.14
CA VAL A 95 -0.04 10.60 -2.81
C VAL A 95 0.18 9.29 -3.56
N GLU A 96 1.36 9.12 -4.12
CA GLU A 96 1.79 7.89 -4.78
C GLU A 96 2.70 7.11 -3.84
N ILE A 97 2.40 5.83 -3.65
CA ILE A 97 3.12 4.99 -2.69
C ILE A 97 3.51 3.64 -3.28
N VAL A 98 4.52 3.04 -2.64
CA VAL A 98 4.83 1.62 -2.73
C VAL A 98 4.46 0.96 -1.41
N LEU A 99 3.85 -0.21 -1.49
CA LEU A 99 3.60 -1.08 -0.34
C LEU A 99 4.49 -2.32 -0.41
N ILE A 100 4.94 -2.79 0.76
CA ILE A 100 5.46 -4.14 0.94
C ILE A 100 4.66 -4.82 2.05
N GLU A 101 4.04 -5.93 1.72
CA GLU A 101 3.18 -6.71 2.60
C GLU A 101 3.20 -8.19 2.21
N THR A 102 2.71 -9.05 3.09
CA THR A 102 2.72 -10.50 2.85
C THR A 102 1.73 -10.85 1.74
N THR A 103 2.00 -11.91 0.98
CA THR A 103 1.09 -12.34 -0.10
C THR A 103 -0.32 -12.71 0.36
N THR A 104 -0.51 -12.91 1.67
CA THR A 104 -1.79 -13.20 2.32
C THR A 104 -2.49 -11.95 2.88
N THR A 105 -1.85 -10.77 2.84
CA THR A 105 -2.39 -9.55 3.41
C THR A 105 -3.65 -9.09 2.70
N ALA A 106 -4.72 -8.91 3.49
CA ALA A 106 -6.00 -8.39 3.04
C ALA A 106 -5.99 -6.86 3.05
N HIS A 107 -6.50 -6.21 2.00
CA HIS A 107 -6.40 -4.75 1.78
C HIS A 107 -6.80 -3.89 3.00
N THR A 108 -7.84 -4.27 3.73
CA THR A 108 -8.35 -3.53 4.89
C THR A 108 -8.42 -4.41 6.14
N GLY A 109 -7.53 -5.42 6.22
CA GLY A 109 -7.54 -6.42 7.29
C GLY A 109 -8.88 -7.15 7.37
N ASP A 110 -9.46 -7.21 8.57
CA ASP A 110 -10.77 -7.82 8.83
C ASP A 110 -11.96 -6.88 8.55
N VAL A 111 -11.70 -5.61 8.26
CA VAL A 111 -12.76 -4.63 7.96
C VAL A 111 -13.09 -4.71 6.48
N VAL A 112 -14.37 -4.89 6.13
CA VAL A 112 -14.82 -4.89 4.72
C VAL A 112 -15.70 -3.66 4.47
N VAL A 113 -15.26 -2.81 3.55
CA VAL A 113 -15.98 -1.63 3.06
C VAL A 113 -16.19 -1.74 1.55
N ASP A 114 -17.04 -0.89 0.96
CA ASP A 114 -17.35 -0.92 -0.48
C ASP A 114 -16.11 -0.81 -1.39
N ARG A 115 -15.03 -0.19 -0.88
CA ARG A 115 -13.76 0.02 -1.58
C ARG A 115 -12.68 -1.03 -1.25
N THR A 116 -13.00 -2.05 -0.44
CA THR A 116 -12.07 -3.14 -0.16
C THR A 116 -11.82 -3.94 -1.44
N VAL A 117 -10.54 -4.17 -1.78
CA VAL A 117 -10.13 -4.86 -3.01
C VAL A 117 -9.49 -6.19 -2.61
N PRO A 118 -10.05 -7.35 -2.99
CA PRO A 118 -9.46 -8.64 -2.64
C PRO A 118 -8.15 -8.87 -3.40
N VAL A 119 -7.23 -9.63 -2.80
CA VAL A 119 -5.85 -9.81 -3.31
C VAL A 119 -5.81 -10.32 -4.74
N ASP A 120 -6.71 -11.22 -5.13
CA ASP A 120 -6.81 -11.78 -6.48
C ASP A 120 -7.09 -10.74 -7.56
N ARG A 121 -7.71 -9.61 -7.20
CA ARG A 121 -7.94 -8.47 -8.11
C ARG A 121 -6.80 -7.46 -8.12
N GLN A 122 -5.87 -7.55 -7.17
CA GLN A 122 -4.69 -6.70 -7.12
C GLN A 122 -3.53 -7.28 -7.95
N VAL A 123 -3.52 -8.60 -8.16
CA VAL A 123 -2.47 -9.32 -8.87
C VAL A 123 -2.58 -9.05 -10.38
N GLY A 124 -1.61 -8.31 -10.93
CA GLY A 124 -1.44 -8.18 -12.38
C GLY A 124 -0.57 -9.28 -12.99
N ASP A 125 -0.32 -9.18 -14.30
CA ASP A 125 0.67 -10.01 -14.99
C ASP A 125 2.09 -9.48 -14.72
N PHE A 126 2.66 -9.85 -13.57
CA PHE A 126 4.05 -9.54 -13.21
C PHE A 126 4.86 -10.84 -13.09
N ARG A 127 5.31 -11.40 -14.22
CA ARG A 127 6.42 -12.37 -14.28
C ARG A 127 7.25 -12.16 -15.53
#